data_AF-A0A848LV04-F1
#
_entry.id   AF-A0A848LV04-F1
#
_cell.length_a   1.000
_cell.length_b   1.000
_cell.length_c   1.000
_cell.angle_alpha   90.00
_cell.angle_beta   90.00
_cell.angle_gamma   90.00
#
_symmetry.space_group_name_H-M   'P 1'
#
loop_
_entity.id
_entity.type
_entity.pdbx_description
1 polymer ?
#
loop_
_entity_poly.entity_id
_entity_poly.type
_entity_poly.pdbx_seq_one_letter_code
_entity_poly.pdbx_strand_id
1 'polypeptide(L)'
;MSLTDSILRIIRTRGAEDALGELVQPLMASEGLEPVRDALLAILRDDSHAEAWRGVMEIIWESFVGRCELPADEVIALLCFRFDGNGNDADENLAWSITSNLKHRGYLGEYDPRHDPPIRARIEALKAGQR
;
A
#
# COMPACT_ATOMS: atom_id res chain seq x y z
N MET A 1 -9.11 13.90 15.74
CA MET A 1 -9.23 12.99 14.58
C MET A 1 -7.81 12.57 14.26
N SER A 2 -7.53 11.27 14.16
CA SER A 2 -6.20 10.78 13.83
C SER A 2 -5.90 10.95 12.34
N LEU A 3 -4.64 10.75 11.96
CA LEU A 3 -4.22 10.76 10.57
C LEU A 3 -4.87 9.61 9.79
N THR A 4 -4.92 8.42 10.41
CA THR A 4 -5.65 7.24 9.94
C THR A 4 -7.13 7.55 9.68
N ASP A 5 -7.85 8.16 10.64
CA ASP A 5 -9.26 8.53 10.47
C ASP A 5 -9.46 9.47 9.26
N SER A 6 -8.50 10.38 9.05
CA SER A 6 -8.55 11.37 7.98
C SER A 6 -8.40 10.71 6.61
N ILE A 7 -7.47 9.76 6.49
CA ILE A 7 -7.24 8.96 5.27
C ILE A 7 -8.43 8.03 5.00
N LEU A 8 -8.92 7.30 6.01
CA LEU A 8 -10.10 6.45 5.89
C LEU A 8 -11.34 7.23 5.46
N ARG A 9 -11.51 8.47 5.97
CA ARG A 9 -12.59 9.36 5.53
C ARG A 9 -12.43 9.73 4.06
N ILE A 10 -11.24 10.16 3.62
CA ILE A 10 -10.94 10.47 2.21
C ILE A 10 -11.29 9.27 1.30
N ILE A 11 -10.81 8.07 1.66
CA ILE A 11 -11.04 6.84 0.89
C ILE A 11 -12.54 6.50 0.76
N ARG A 12 -13.33 6.76 1.82
CA ARG A 12 -14.78 6.48 1.88
C ARG A 12 -15.66 7.56 1.26
N THR A 13 -15.23 8.83 1.22
CA THR A 13 -16.04 9.95 0.71
C THR A 13 -15.67 10.41 -0.69
N ARG A 14 -14.73 9.73 -1.36
CA ARG A 14 -14.32 10.05 -2.73
C ARG A 14 -15.46 9.89 -3.74
N GLY A 15 -15.51 10.77 -4.73
CA GLY A 15 -16.28 10.58 -5.95
C GLY A 15 -15.69 9.47 -6.83
N ALA A 16 -16.46 9.02 -7.82
CA ALA A 16 -16.03 7.97 -8.76
C ALA A 16 -14.88 8.42 -9.69
N GLU A 17 -14.69 9.72 -9.88
CA GLU A 17 -13.66 10.32 -10.74
C GLU A 17 -12.50 10.95 -9.94
N ASP A 18 -12.56 10.91 -8.60
CA ASP A 18 -11.57 11.57 -7.74
C ASP A 18 -10.28 10.74 -7.64
N ALA A 19 -9.15 11.30 -8.08
CA ALA A 19 -7.82 10.74 -7.82
C ALA A 19 -7.49 10.85 -6.32
N LEU A 20 -7.35 9.71 -5.64
CA LEU A 20 -7.08 9.69 -4.20
C LEU A 20 -5.73 10.34 -3.86
N GLY A 21 -4.75 10.22 -4.75
CA GLY A 21 -3.45 10.85 -4.67
C GLY A 21 -3.47 12.37 -4.85
N GLU A 22 -4.59 12.97 -5.26
CA GLU A 22 -4.85 14.42 -5.17
C GLU A 22 -5.54 14.79 -3.87
N LEU A 23 -6.59 14.04 -3.47
CA LEU A 23 -7.34 14.28 -2.24
C LEU A 23 -6.47 14.21 -0.97
N VAL A 24 -5.36 13.45 -1.00
CA VAL A 24 -4.41 13.34 0.12
C VAL A 24 -3.31 14.42 0.13
N GLN A 25 -3.10 15.18 -0.95
CA GLN A 25 -2.03 16.19 -1.01
C GLN A 25 -2.14 17.29 0.07
N PRO A 26 -3.34 17.82 0.41
CA PRO A 26 -3.47 18.79 1.50
C PRO A 26 -3.01 18.22 2.85
N LEU A 27 -3.21 16.92 3.06
CA LEU A 27 -2.81 16.21 4.27
C LEU A 27 -1.28 16.00 4.34
N MET A 28 -0.67 15.68 3.20
CA MET A 28 0.80 15.60 3.07
C MET A 28 1.46 16.97 3.25
N ALA A 29 0.82 18.05 2.79
CA ALA A 29 1.32 19.41 2.92
C ALA A 29 1.24 19.95 4.36
N SER A 30 0.29 19.46 5.17
CA SER A 30 0.13 19.88 6.57
C SER A 30 0.87 18.98 7.57
N GLU A 31 0.85 17.66 7.38
CA GLU A 31 1.41 16.67 8.32
C GLU A 31 2.80 16.15 7.88
N GLY A 32 3.17 16.33 6.61
CA GLY A 32 4.38 15.76 6.01
C GLY A 32 4.16 14.40 5.35
N LEU A 33 5.09 14.01 4.48
CA LEU A 33 5.02 12.74 3.73
C LEU A 33 5.17 11.51 4.62
N GLU A 34 6.08 11.54 5.60
CA GLU A 34 6.37 10.37 6.43
C GLU A 34 5.22 9.99 7.38
N PRO A 35 4.56 10.92 8.10
CA PRO A 35 3.39 10.56 8.89
C PRO A 35 2.25 9.99 8.04
N VAL A 36 2.02 10.53 6.84
CA VAL A 36 1.00 10.01 5.92
C VAL A 36 1.37 8.61 5.41
N ARG A 37 2.63 8.37 5.05
CA ARG A 37 3.17 7.03 4.73
C ARG A 37 2.86 6.04 5.85
N ASP A 38 3.23 6.41 7.08
CA ASP A 38 3.17 5.49 8.21
C ASP A 38 1.72 5.19 8.62
N ALA A 39 0.81 6.16 8.46
CA ALA A 39 -0.63 5.96 8.61
C ALA A 39 -1.23 5.06 7.50
N LEU A 40 -0.82 5.21 6.24
CA LEU A 40 -1.22 4.31 5.15
C LEU A 40 -0.76 2.86 5.41
N LEU A 41 0.49 2.69 5.86
CA LEU A 41 1.01 1.38 6.24
C LEU A 41 0.32 0.82 7.49
N ALA A 42 -0.11 1.66 8.44
CA ALA A 42 -0.94 1.21 9.57
C ALA A 42 -2.29 0.66 9.09
N ILE A 43 -2.95 1.30 8.12
CA ILE A 43 -4.20 0.81 7.53
C ILE A 43 -4.01 -0.55 6.85
N LEU A 44 -2.92 -0.76 6.09
CA LEU A 44 -2.61 -2.07 5.49
C LEU A 44 -2.26 -3.16 6.52
N ARG A 45 -1.78 -2.79 7.71
CA ARG A 45 -1.48 -3.69 8.83
C ARG A 45 -2.73 -4.09 9.65
N ASP A 46 -3.86 -3.39 9.50
CA ASP A 46 -5.09 -3.62 10.28
C ASP A 46 -6.20 -4.27 9.44
N ASP A 47 -6.72 -5.40 9.91
CA ASP A 47 -7.78 -6.20 9.25
C ASP A 47 -9.16 -5.56 9.38
N SER A 48 -9.36 -4.69 10.38
CA SER A 48 -10.61 -3.93 10.55
C SER A 48 -10.78 -2.80 9.51
N HIS A 49 -9.81 -2.62 8.61
CA HIS A 49 -9.81 -1.63 7.53
C HIS A 49 -9.64 -2.26 6.14
N ALA A 50 -9.97 -3.55 5.99
CA ALA A 50 -9.85 -4.28 4.72
C ALA A 50 -10.60 -3.61 3.55
N GLU A 51 -11.71 -2.90 3.82
CA GLU A 51 -12.45 -2.17 2.79
C GLU A 51 -11.70 -0.96 2.24
N ALA A 52 -10.68 -0.47 2.95
CA ALA A 52 -9.89 0.70 2.57
C ALA A 52 -8.56 0.33 1.86
N TRP A 53 -8.10 -0.93 1.92
CA TRP A 53 -6.77 -1.31 1.41
C TRP A 53 -6.55 -0.98 -0.06
N ARG A 54 -7.55 -1.16 -0.92
CA ARG A 54 -7.48 -0.74 -2.33
C ARG A 54 -7.21 0.76 -2.47
N GLY A 55 -7.93 1.60 -1.72
CA GLY A 55 -7.71 3.05 -1.71
C GLY A 55 -6.33 3.44 -1.19
N VAL A 56 -5.78 2.67 -0.24
CA VAL A 56 -4.39 2.84 0.20
C VAL A 56 -3.38 2.51 -0.91
N MET A 57 -3.61 1.44 -1.69
CA MET A 57 -2.76 1.13 -2.85
C MET A 57 -2.81 2.22 -3.92
N GLU A 58 -4.01 2.74 -4.22
CA GLU A 58 -4.22 3.85 -5.15
C GLU A 58 -3.42 5.10 -4.71
N ILE A 59 -3.47 5.46 -3.42
CA ILE A 59 -2.64 6.54 -2.86
C ILE A 59 -1.13 6.26 -2.94
N ILE A 60 -0.69 5.05 -2.60
CA ILE A 60 0.74 4.66 -2.67
C ILE A 60 1.26 4.81 -4.10
N TRP A 61 0.49 4.32 -5.08
CA TRP A 61 0.82 4.41 -6.50
C TRP A 61 0.89 5.86 -7.00
N GLU A 62 -0.14 6.67 -6.72
CA GLU A 62 -0.26 8.02 -7.28
C GLU A 62 0.69 9.04 -6.61
N SER A 63 0.93 8.89 -5.30
CA SER A 63 1.62 9.92 -4.49
C SER A 63 3.00 9.53 -3.98
N PHE A 64 3.31 8.24 -3.79
CA PHE A 64 4.57 7.81 -3.16
C PHE A 64 5.56 7.17 -4.15
N VAL A 65 5.10 6.30 -5.04
CA VAL A 65 5.93 5.60 -6.02
C VAL A 65 6.69 6.62 -6.90
N GLY A 66 8.02 6.51 -6.92
CA GLY A 66 8.90 7.41 -7.68
C GLY A 66 9.04 8.83 -7.11
N ARG A 67 8.36 9.18 -6.01
CA ARG A 67 8.37 10.52 -5.41
C ARG A 67 9.04 10.60 -4.04
N CYS A 68 9.19 9.48 -3.33
CA CYS A 68 9.82 9.42 -2.02
C CYS A 68 10.32 7.99 -1.69
N GLU A 69 11.10 7.87 -0.62
CA GLU A 69 11.53 6.57 -0.11
C GLU A 69 10.39 5.88 0.68
N LEU A 70 9.95 4.74 0.14
CA LEU A 70 9.07 3.80 0.82
C LEU A 70 9.91 2.65 1.41
N PRO A 71 9.52 2.06 2.56
CA PRO A 71 10.13 0.84 3.08
C PRO A 71 9.72 -0.35 2.19
N ALA A 72 10.40 -0.49 1.04
CA ALA A 72 9.98 -1.33 -0.07
C ALA A 72 9.65 -2.77 0.34
N ASP A 73 10.52 -3.41 1.12
CA ASP A 73 10.31 -4.79 1.58
C ASP A 73 9.07 -4.94 2.49
N GLU A 74 8.74 -3.92 3.29
CA GLU A 74 7.53 -3.93 4.11
C GLU A 74 6.28 -3.71 3.28
N VAL A 75 6.31 -2.73 2.36
CA VAL A 75 5.17 -2.46 1.46
C VAL A 75 4.87 -3.70 0.64
N ILE A 76 5.88 -4.31 0.01
CA ILE A 76 5.69 -5.50 -0.83
C ILE A 76 5.24 -6.69 0.02
N ALA A 77 5.78 -6.89 1.23
CA ALA A 77 5.32 -7.96 2.11
C ALA A 77 3.85 -7.80 2.51
N LEU A 78 3.39 -6.58 2.81
CA LEU A 78 1.99 -6.28 3.07
C LEU A 78 1.12 -6.56 1.83
N LEU A 79 1.54 -6.09 0.65
CA LEU A 79 0.84 -6.31 -0.61
C LEU A 79 0.70 -7.80 -0.95
N CYS A 80 1.79 -8.57 -0.87
CA CYS A 80 1.75 -10.03 -1.04
C CYS A 80 0.81 -10.67 -0.01
N PHE A 81 0.90 -10.26 1.25
CA PHE A 81 0.10 -10.84 2.32
C PHE A 81 -1.41 -10.57 2.17
N ARG A 82 -1.80 -9.42 1.62
CA ARG A 82 -3.21 -9.06 1.41
C ARG A 82 -3.79 -9.55 0.09
N PHE A 83 -3.00 -9.57 -0.99
CA PHE A 83 -3.53 -9.71 -2.34
C PHE A 83 -3.05 -10.96 -3.12
N ASP A 84 -2.05 -11.73 -2.67
CA ASP A 84 -1.63 -12.98 -3.34
C ASP A 84 -2.74 -14.06 -3.25
N GLY A 85 -3.56 -14.17 -4.30
CA GLY A 85 -4.66 -15.14 -4.40
C GLY A 85 -5.93 -14.80 -3.61
N ASN A 86 -6.02 -13.58 -3.07
CA ASN A 86 -7.15 -13.09 -2.28
C ASN A 86 -7.80 -11.82 -2.89
N GLY A 87 -7.20 -11.23 -3.91
CA GLY A 87 -7.72 -10.03 -4.58
C GLY A 87 -8.68 -10.36 -5.73
N ASN A 88 -9.19 -9.31 -6.38
CA ASN A 88 -9.60 -9.41 -7.77
C ASN A 88 -8.43 -9.02 -8.69
N ASP A 89 -8.48 -9.41 -9.96
CA ASP A 89 -7.43 -9.15 -10.96
C ASP A 89 -6.94 -7.69 -10.97
N ALA A 90 -7.82 -6.70 -10.76
CA ALA A 90 -7.42 -5.29 -10.78
C ALA A 90 -6.62 -4.88 -9.52
N ASP A 91 -7.00 -5.39 -8.35
CA ASP A 91 -6.27 -5.17 -7.09
C ASP A 91 -4.91 -5.88 -7.11
N GLU A 92 -4.86 -7.12 -7.61
CA GLU A 92 -3.60 -7.86 -7.79
C GLU A 92 -2.67 -7.15 -8.78
N ASN A 93 -3.18 -6.73 -9.95
CA ASN A 93 -2.38 -5.99 -10.93
C ASN A 93 -1.80 -4.68 -10.37
N LEU A 94 -2.54 -3.96 -9.51
CA LEU A 94 -2.04 -2.76 -8.83
C LEU A 94 -0.95 -3.10 -7.80
N ALA A 95 -1.18 -4.12 -6.96
CA ALA A 95 -0.20 -4.61 -5.98
C ALA A 95 1.12 -5.04 -6.64
N TRP A 96 1.05 -5.74 -7.77
CA TRP A 96 2.22 -6.14 -8.55
C TRP A 96 2.90 -4.96 -9.25
N SER A 97 2.14 -3.99 -9.76
CA SER A 97 2.68 -2.75 -10.37
C SER A 97 3.48 -1.91 -9.36
N ILE A 98 2.96 -1.74 -8.14
CA ILE A 98 3.67 -1.09 -7.03
C ILE A 98 4.95 -1.88 -6.70
N THR A 99 4.85 -3.20 -6.57
CA THR A 99 5.98 -4.10 -6.25
C THR A 99 7.12 -3.99 -7.27
N SER A 100 6.81 -4.04 -8.57
CA SER A 100 7.80 -3.94 -9.63
C SER A 100 8.52 -2.59 -9.64
N ASN A 101 7.79 -1.51 -9.40
CA ASN A 101 8.38 -0.16 -9.32
C ASN A 101 9.31 -0.01 -8.11
N LEU A 102 8.89 -0.50 -6.94
CA LEU A 102 9.70 -0.47 -5.71
C LEU A 102 10.99 -1.30 -5.79
N LYS A 103 11.03 -2.32 -6.66
CA LYS A 103 12.21 -3.15 -6.91
C LYS A 103 12.96 -2.79 -8.20
N HIS A 104 12.56 -1.69 -8.85
CA HIS A 104 13.10 -1.20 -10.13
C HIS A 104 13.17 -2.29 -11.22
N ARG A 105 12.11 -3.10 -11.34
CA ARG A 105 11.96 -4.15 -12.34
C ARG A 105 11.09 -3.67 -13.50
N GLY A 106 11.54 -3.96 -14.73
CA GLY A 106 10.89 -3.50 -15.95
C GLY A 106 9.63 -4.28 -16.31
N TYR A 107 9.49 -5.50 -15.78
CA TYR A 107 8.36 -6.38 -16.09
C TYR A 107 7.99 -7.27 -14.89
N LEU A 108 6.68 -7.48 -14.68
CA LEU A 108 6.15 -8.26 -13.55
C LEU A 108 6.67 -9.71 -13.54
N GLY A 109 6.95 -10.29 -14.72
CA GLY A 109 7.48 -11.65 -14.85
C GLY A 109 8.96 -11.82 -14.49
N GLU A 110 9.71 -10.75 -14.23
CA GLU A 110 11.15 -10.81 -13.91
C GLU A 110 11.45 -11.01 -12.42
N TYR A 111 10.44 -10.90 -11.55
CA TYR A 111 10.63 -10.86 -10.11
C TYR A 111 9.43 -11.41 -9.34
N ASP A 112 9.65 -12.50 -8.61
CA ASP A 112 8.67 -13.07 -7.69
C ASP A 112 9.05 -12.70 -6.24
N PRO A 113 8.30 -11.80 -5.57
CA PRO A 113 8.59 -11.37 -4.20
C PRO A 113 8.50 -12.52 -3.17
N ARG A 114 7.79 -13.61 -3.47
CA ARG A 114 7.67 -14.78 -2.58
C ARG A 114 8.98 -15.57 -2.48
N HIS A 115 9.86 -15.39 -3.47
CA HIS A 115 11.19 -15.97 -3.50
C HIS A 115 12.28 -15.03 -2.93
N ASP A 116 11.98 -13.75 -2.70
CA ASP A 116 12.90 -12.77 -2.13
C ASP A 116 13.05 -12.97 -0.59
N PRO A 117 14.22 -13.36 -0.06
CA PRO A 117 14.37 -13.75 1.36
C PRO A 117 13.90 -12.72 2.41
N PRO A 118 14.26 -11.42 2.37
CA PRO A 118 13.74 -10.40 3.30
C PRO A 118 12.21 -10.28 3.26
N ILE A 119 11.61 -10.31 2.08
CA ILE A 119 10.14 -10.19 1.93
C ILE A 119 9.45 -11.43 2.48
N ARG A 120 9.93 -12.63 2.13
CA ARG A 120 9.40 -13.88 2.68
C ARG A 120 9.50 -13.91 4.20
N ALA A 121 10.60 -13.46 4.78
CA ALA A 121 10.74 -13.36 6.24
C ALA A 121 9.72 -12.38 6.85
N ARG A 122 9.42 -11.27 6.17
CA ARG A 122 8.40 -10.30 6.62
C ARG A 122 6.98 -10.85 6.48
N ILE A 123 6.66 -11.58 5.40
CA ILE A 123 5.37 -12.27 5.21
C ILE A 123 5.14 -13.31 6.31
N GLU A 124 6.13 -14.13 6.64
CA GLU A 124 5.99 -15.12 7.74
C GLU A 124 5.84 -14.45 9.11
N ALA A 125 6.49 -13.30 9.34
CA ALA A 125 6.27 -12.51 10.56
C ALA A 125 4.84 -11.94 10.64
N LEU A 126 4.25 -11.48 9.53
CA LEU A 126 2.86 -11.04 9.46
C LEU A 126 1.90 -12.20 9.79
N LYS A 127 2.07 -13.36 9.14
CA LYS A 127 1.29 -14.58 9.42
C LYS A 127 1.38 -15.04 10.88
N ALA A 128 2.53 -14.92 11.51
CA ALA A 128 2.74 -15.30 12.90
C ALA A 128 2.06 -14.32 13.89
N GLY A 129 1.97 -13.04 13.54
CA GLY A 129 1.35 -11.99 14.36
C GLY A 129 -0.18 -11.95 14.30
N GLN A 130 -0.83 -12.72 13.41
CA GLN A 130 -2.28 -12.84 13.28
C GLN A 130 -2.87 -14.10 13.93
N ARG A 131 -2.11 -14.77 14.82
CA ARG A 131 -2.55 -15.99 15.53
C ARG A 131 -2.98 -15.71 16.97
#